data_AF-A0A3N5USF7-F1
#
_entry.id   AF-A0A3N5USF7-F1
#
_cell.length_a   1.000
_cell.length_b   1.000
_cell.length_c   1.000
_cell.angle_alpha   90.00
_cell.angle_beta   90.00
_cell.angle_gamma   90.00
#
_symmetry.space_group_name_H-M   'P 1'
#
loop_
_entity.id
_entity.type
_entity.pdbx_description
1 polymer ?
#
loop_
_entity_poly.entity_id
_entity_poly.type
_entity_poly.pdbx_seq_one_letter_code
_entity_poly.pdbx_strand_id
1 'polypeptide(L)' 'MNNLDSISRIIRSKMIIIRFLESTDQFMGVDMAKYGPFIKEDVAILPFENARSLIERKVAVEINDLRFHIKET' A
#
# COMPACT_ATOMS: atom_id res chain seq x y z
N MET A 1 10.81 -6.38 25.67
CA MET A 1 9.74 -6.17 24.66
C MET A 1 8.91 -7.44 24.61
N ASN A 2 7.58 -7.37 24.67
CA ASN A 2 6.76 -8.56 24.42
C ASN A 2 6.75 -8.87 22.90
N ASN A 3 6.34 -10.08 22.53
CA ASN A 3 6.34 -10.53 21.12
C ASN A 3 5.32 -9.71 20.28
N LEU A 4 4.16 -9.39 20.84
CA LEU A 4 3.08 -8.65 20.18
C LEU A 4 3.49 -7.23 19.77
N ASP A 5 4.17 -6.50 20.65
CA ASP A 5 4.67 -5.14 20.37
C ASP A 5 5.62 -5.16 19.18
N SER A 6 6.51 -6.16 19.15
CA SER A 6 7.51 -6.33 18.11
C SER A 6 6.85 -6.62 16.76
N ILE A 7 5.88 -7.55 16.72
CA ILE A 7 5.08 -7.83 15.53
C ILE A 7 4.33 -6.58 15.07
N SER A 8 3.68 -5.87 16.00
CA SER A 8 2.90 -4.68 15.68
C SER A 8 3.77 -3.58 15.05
N ARG A 9 5.00 -3.42 15.53
CA ARG A 9 5.96 -2.44 15.00
C ARG A 9 6.40 -2.84 13.60
N ILE A 10 6.68 -4.12 13.36
CA ILE A 10 7.06 -4.65 12.03
C ILE A 10 5.93 -4.38 11.02
N ILE A 11 4.68 -4.67 11.38
CA ILE A 11 3.53 -4.45 10.49
C ILE A 11 3.37 -2.95 10.17
N ARG A 12 3.44 -2.08 11.18
CA ARG A 12 3.34 -0.62 10.99
C ARG A 12 4.48 -0.04 10.14
N SER A 13 5.68 -0.64 10.19
CA SER A 13 6.80 -0.22 9.35
C SER A 13 6.80 -0.82 7.94
N LYS A 14 5.87 -1.75 7.64
CA LYS A 14 5.83 -2.41 6.33
C LYS A 14 5.41 -1.41 5.26
N MET A 15 6.19 -1.35 4.18
CA MET A 15 5.91 -0.54 3.01
C MET A 15 5.53 -1.45 1.83
N ILE A 16 4.63 -0.99 0.97
CA ILE A 16 4.11 -1.73 -0.19
C ILE A 16 4.26 -0.88 -1.45
N ILE A 17 4.70 -1.51 -2.54
CA ILE A 17 4.79 -0.88 -3.87
C ILE A 17 3.47 -1.11 -4.60
N ILE A 18 2.79 -0.02 -4.97
CA ILE A 18 1.52 -0.08 -5.70
C ILE A 18 1.60 0.73 -6.99
N ARG A 19 0.76 0.35 -7.96
CA ARG A 19 0.45 1.10 -9.18
C ARG A 19 -0.98 1.61 -9.12
N PHE A 20 -1.18 2.90 -9.33
CA PHE A 20 -2.50 3.53 -9.32
C PHE A 20 -3.28 3.20 -10.60
N LEU A 21 -4.54 2.81 -10.46
CA LEU A 21 -5.45 2.51 -11.58
C LEU A 21 -6.25 3.74 -12.04
N GLU A 22 -6.30 4.78 -11.22
CA GLU A 22 -6.96 6.06 -11.46
C GLU A 22 -6.28 7.21 -10.69
N SER A 23 -6.63 8.45 -11.02
CA SER A 23 -6.10 9.63 -10.32
C SER A 23 -6.52 9.67 -8.86
N THR A 24 -5.59 9.97 -7.96
CA THR A 24 -5.83 10.08 -6.51
C THR A 24 -5.27 11.40 -6.00
N ASP A 25 -6.08 12.15 -5.27
CA ASP A 25 -5.66 13.42 -4.63
C ASP A 25 -4.55 13.21 -3.60
N GLN A 26 -3.88 14.29 -3.20
CA GLN A 26 -2.93 14.24 -2.10
C GLN A 26 -3.62 13.84 -0.79
N PHE A 27 -2.97 12.97 -0.01
CA PHE A 27 -3.46 12.55 1.31
C PHE A 27 -2.32 12.46 2.34
N MET A 28 -2.70 12.34 3.61
CA MET A 28 -1.76 12.10 4.72
C MET A 28 -1.74 10.61 5.07
N GLY A 29 -0.56 10.00 5.13
CA GLY A 29 -0.33 8.62 5.51
C GLY A 29 -0.46 8.39 7.02
N VAL A 30 -0.49 7.11 7.42
CA VAL A 30 -0.52 6.72 8.84
C VAL A 30 0.75 7.11 9.60
N ASP A 31 1.82 7.41 8.88
CA ASP A 31 3.10 7.94 9.36
C ASP A 31 3.13 9.48 9.40
N MET A 32 2.01 10.14 9.11
CA MET A 32 1.85 11.60 8.99
C MET A 32 2.58 12.23 7.80
N ALA A 33 3.18 11.43 6.90
CA ALA A 33 3.76 11.95 5.66
C ALA A 33 2.67 12.28 4.64
N LYS A 34 2.92 13.26 3.77
CA LYS A 34 2.03 13.58 2.65
C LYS A 34 2.42 12.74 1.43
N TYR A 35 1.43 12.16 0.76
CA TYR A 35 1.59 11.36 -0.44
C TYR A 35 0.72 11.90 -1.57
N GLY A 36 1.25 11.86 -2.78
CA GLY A 36 0.55 12.31 -3.98
C GLY A 36 0.50 13.85 -4.13
N PRO A 37 -0.32 14.36 -5.06
CA PRO A 37 -1.30 13.61 -5.86
C PRO A 37 -0.65 12.61 -6.82
N PHE A 38 -1.41 11.60 -7.23
CA PHE A 38 -0.99 10.57 -8.19
C PHE A 38 -1.95 10.52 -9.38
N ILE A 39 -1.42 10.21 -10.55
CA ILE A 39 -2.21 9.95 -11.76
C ILE A 39 -2.22 8.45 -12.10
N LYS A 40 -3.07 8.07 -13.06
CA LYS A 40 -3.16 6.68 -13.52
C LYS A 40 -1.80 6.17 -14.00
N GLU A 41 -1.48 4.93 -13.63
CA GLU A 41 -0.20 4.25 -13.84
C GLU A 41 1.00 4.75 -13.03
N ASP A 42 0.86 5.81 -12.21
CA ASP A 42 1.91 6.17 -11.26
C ASP A 42 2.20 5.01 -10.32
N VAL A 43 3.47 4.90 -9.91
CA VAL A 43 3.94 3.90 -8.96
C VAL A 43 4.42 4.61 -7.69
N ALA A 44 3.98 4.14 -6.54
CA ALA A 44 4.39 4.67 -5.25
C ALA A 44 4.69 3.57 -4.23
N ILE A 45 5.49 3.94 -3.24
CA ILE A 45 5.75 3.11 -2.06
C ILE A 45 5.02 3.76 -0.89
N LEU A 46 4.05 3.04 -0.32
CA LEU A 46 3.19 3.55 0.76
C LEU A 46 3.25 2.65 2.00
N PRO A 47 2.92 3.19 3.18
CA PRO A 47 2.68 2.36 4.36
C PRO A 47 1.62 1.29 4.08
N PHE A 48 1.80 0.11 4.65
CA PHE A 48 0.96 -1.06 4.41
C PHE A 48 -0.53 -0.77 4.56
N GLU A 49 -0.93 -0.05 5.60
CA GLU A 49 -2.34 0.28 5.85
C GLU A 49 -2.92 1.20 4.76
N ASN A 50 -2.16 2.21 4.31
CA ASN A 50 -2.57 3.09 3.22
C ASN A 50 -2.68 2.33 1.89
N ALA A 51 -1.66 1.55 1.54
CA ALA A 51 -1.66 0.74 0.32
C ALA A 51 -2.83 -0.25 0.30
N ARG A 52 -3.06 -0.96 1.41
CA ARG A 52 -4.14 -1.93 1.55
C ARG A 52 -5.50 -1.29 1.33
N SER A 53 -5.75 -0.12 1.90
CA SER A 53 -7.02 0.60 1.72
C SER A 53 -7.29 0.95 0.25
N LEU A 54 -6.26 1.40 -0.47
CA LEU A 54 -6.36 1.70 -1.91
C LEU A 54 -6.61 0.45 -2.75
N ILE A 55 -5.95 -0.66 -2.42
CA ILE A 55 -6.12 -1.95 -3.11
C ILE A 55 -7.52 -2.54 -2.87
N GLU A 56 -8.00 -2.55 -1.62
CA GLU A 56 -9.34 -3.06 -1.28
C GLU A 56 -10.45 -2.25 -1.97
N ARG A 57 -10.23 -0.95 -2.17
CA ARG A 57 -11.12 -0.05 -2.93
C ARG A 57 -10.94 -0.14 -4.45
N LYS A 58 -10.01 -0.96 -4.95
CA LYS A 58 -9.67 -1.11 -6.37
C LYS A 58 -9.18 0.19 -7.04
N VAL A 59 -8.58 1.09 -6.27
CA VAL A 59 -7.95 2.34 -6.76
C VAL A 59 -6.51 2.07 -7.21
N ALA A 60 -5.87 1.02 -6.69
CA ALA A 60 -4.50 0.64 -7.01
C ALA A 60 -4.32 -0.89 -6.97
N VAL A 61 -3.19 -1.37 -7.51
CA VAL A 61 -2.77 -2.78 -7.42
C VAL A 61 -1.34 -2.88 -6.90
N GLU A 62 -1.03 -3.90 -6.11
CA GLU A 62 0.34 -4.18 -5.65
C GLU A 62 1.18 -4.77 -6.80
N ILE A 63 2.41 -4.28 -6.99
CA ILE A 63 3.29 -4.71 -8.09
C ILE A 63 4.02 -6.02 -7.77
N ASN A 64 4.20 -6.36 -6.49
CA ASN A 64 4.94 -7.55 -6.05
C ASN A 64 4.05 -8.66 -5.46
N ASP A 65 2.74 -8.58 -5.66
CA ASP A 65 1.85 -9.60 -5.09
C ASP A 65 1.93 -10.89 -5.91
N LEU A 66 2.83 -11.79 -5.46
CA LEU A 66 2.94 -13.19 -5.88
C LEU A 66 1.58 -13.93 -5.81
N ARG A 67 0.57 -13.43 -5.08
CA ARG A 67 -0.77 -14.00 -5.05
C ARG A 67 -1.52 -13.87 -6.37
N PHE A 68 -1.11 -12.98 -7.29
CA PHE A 68 -1.71 -12.92 -8.63
C PHE A 68 -1.21 -14.01 -9.58
N HIS A 69 -0.08 -14.67 -9.29
CA HIS A 69 0.39 -15.81 -10.10
C HIS A 69 -0.39 -17.11 -9.84
N ILE A 70 -1.29 -17.14 -8.85
CA ILE A 70 -1.98 -18.38 -8.42
C ILE A 70 -3.48 -18.38 -8.78
N LYS A 71 -3.94 -17.50 -9.67
CA LYS A 71 -5.35 -17.44 -10.09
C LYS A 71 -5.62 -17.75 -11.57
N GLU A 72 -4.68 -18.41 -12.23
CA GLU A 72 -4.92 -19.05 -13.53
C GLU A 72 -4.40 -20.49 -13.50
N THR A 73 -5.17 -21.38 -12.88
CA THR A 73 -5.16 -22.83 -13.17
C THR A 73 -6.51 -23.44 -12.81
#